data_AF-A0A1B0DFD2-F1
#
_entry.id   AF-A0A1B0DFD2-F1
#
_cell.length_a   1.000
_cell.length_b   1.000
_cell.length_c   1.000
_cell.angle_alpha   90.00
_cell.angle_beta   90.00
_cell.angle_gamma   90.00
#
_symmetry.space_group_name_H-M   'P 1'
#
loop_
_entity.id
_entity.type
_entity.pdbx_description
1 polymer ?
#
loop_
_entity_poly.entity_id
_entity_poly.type
_entity_poly.pdbx_seq_one_letter_code
_entity_poly.pdbx_strand_id
1 'polypeptide(L)'
;MYIDSHRFWRQMGGHQRRVESCSAGVTWGIGYDGTAWVYTGGWGGAFLKGLETSNTGIHSMSDTHKYYIYENQRWNPLSGYTSTGLPTDRHMWSDATGRHKRSKEHTKLLSMHWQWISDWLVDFSTPGGVDREGWQYAVDFPASYHGKKQFTDY
;
A
#
# COMPACT_ATOMS: atom_id res chain seq x y z
N MET A 1 -18.51 -26.20 -37.92
CA MET A 1 -17.60 -25.42 -37.07
C MET A 1 -18.44 -24.31 -36.45
N TYR A 2 -18.99 -24.54 -35.25
CA TYR A 2 -19.83 -23.54 -34.59
C TYR A 2 -18.92 -22.48 -33.97
N ILE A 3 -19.07 -21.24 -34.41
CA ILE A 3 -18.49 -20.07 -33.75
C ILE A 3 -19.36 -19.85 -32.52
N ASP A 4 -18.81 -20.16 -31.35
CA ASP A 4 -19.49 -20.02 -30.06
C ASP A 4 -19.83 -18.54 -29.80
N SER A 5 -21.07 -18.30 -29.39
CA SER A 5 -21.67 -16.98 -29.20
C SER A 5 -20.90 -16.16 -28.17
N HIS A 6 -20.30 -15.07 -28.65
CA HIS A 6 -19.92 -13.84 -27.95
C HIS A 6 -19.47 -14.00 -26.49
N ARG A 7 -18.20 -14.36 -26.27
CA ARG A 7 -17.52 -13.97 -25.03
C ARG A 7 -17.30 -12.46 -25.06
N PHE A 8 -17.78 -11.74 -24.06
CA PHE A 8 -17.57 -10.31 -23.92
C PHE A 8 -17.18 -9.96 -22.49
N TRP A 9 -16.42 -8.89 -22.35
CA TRP A 9 -15.99 -8.37 -21.06
C TRP A 9 -17.08 -7.49 -20.46
N ARG A 10 -17.39 -7.70 -19.18
CA ARG A 10 -18.24 -6.81 -18.39
C ARG A 10 -17.38 -6.14 -17.34
N GLN A 11 -17.59 -4.84 -17.16
CA GLN A 11 -16.94 -4.11 -16.12
C GLN A 11 -17.60 -4.38 -14.77
N MET A 12 -16.77 -4.68 -13.77
CA MET A 12 -17.18 -4.90 -12.39
C MET A 12 -16.70 -3.72 -11.55
N GLY A 13 -17.59 -3.18 -10.74
CA GLY A 13 -17.27 -2.17 -9.74
C GLY A 13 -16.40 -2.72 -8.62
N GLY A 14 -15.57 -1.86 -8.05
CA GLY A 14 -14.78 -2.15 -6.87
C GLY A 14 -13.26 -2.21 -7.10
N HIS A 15 -12.52 -2.19 -6.00
CA HIS A 15 -11.08 -2.39 -5.95
C HIS A 15 -10.75 -3.76 -5.36
N GLN A 16 -9.96 -4.54 -6.08
CA GLN A 16 -9.46 -5.83 -5.63
C GLN A 16 -7.94 -5.86 -5.81
N ARG A 17 -7.22 -6.32 -4.80
CA ARG A 17 -5.78 -6.55 -4.88
C ARG A 17 -5.46 -7.82 -5.66
N ARG A 18 -6.31 -8.84 -5.54
CA ARG A 18 -6.22 -10.13 -6.25
C ARG A 18 -7.59 -10.72 -6.46
N VAL A 19 -7.77 -11.44 -7.56
CA VAL A 19 -9.00 -12.18 -7.91
C VAL A 19 -8.61 -13.60 -8.31
N GLU A 20 -9.34 -14.59 -7.82
CA GLU A 20 -9.15 -16.00 -8.14
C GLU A 20 -10.48 -16.68 -8.47
N SER A 21 -10.40 -17.78 -9.21
CA SER A 21 -11.54 -18.65 -9.51
C SER A 21 -11.11 -20.10 -9.42
N CYS A 22 -12.02 -20.98 -9.01
CA CYS A 22 -11.75 -22.42 -8.91
C CYS A 22 -12.67 -23.23 -9.84
N SER A 23 -12.37 -24.54 -9.98
CA SER A 23 -13.14 -25.46 -10.82
C SER A 23 -14.58 -25.67 -10.37
N ALA A 24 -14.92 -25.31 -9.13
CA ALA A 24 -16.29 -25.32 -8.62
C ALA A 24 -17.13 -24.12 -9.09
N GLY A 25 -16.56 -23.20 -9.89
CA GLY A 25 -17.26 -22.03 -10.42
C GLY A 25 -17.38 -20.85 -9.44
N VAL A 26 -16.69 -20.90 -8.30
CA VAL A 26 -16.63 -19.79 -7.36
C VAL A 26 -15.50 -18.84 -7.77
N THR A 27 -15.83 -17.56 -7.89
CA THR A 27 -14.88 -16.46 -8.07
C THR A 27 -14.88 -15.59 -6.82
N TRP A 28 -13.71 -15.27 -6.29
CA TRP A 28 -13.55 -14.40 -5.13
C TRP A 28 -12.37 -13.46 -5.31
N GLY A 29 -12.34 -12.36 -4.56
CA GLY A 29 -11.25 -11.41 -4.52
C GLY A 29 -10.93 -10.98 -3.09
N ILE A 30 -9.78 -10.35 -2.91
CA ILE A 30 -9.37 -9.74 -1.64
C ILE A 30 -9.04 -8.26 -1.84
N GLY A 31 -9.55 -7.41 -0.95
CA GLY A 31 -9.21 -5.99 -0.88
C GLY A 31 -7.76 -5.75 -0.42
N TYR A 32 -7.31 -4.50 -0.46
CA TYR A 32 -6.05 -4.09 0.15
C TYR A 32 -6.06 -4.16 1.68
N ASP A 33 -7.24 -4.06 2.30
CA ASP A 33 -7.46 -4.24 3.74
C ASP A 33 -7.51 -5.72 4.19
N GLY A 34 -7.47 -6.67 3.25
CA GLY A 34 -7.57 -8.10 3.53
C GLY A 34 -9.00 -8.64 3.58
N THR A 35 -10.02 -7.80 3.35
CA THR A 35 -11.42 -8.24 3.30
C THR A 35 -11.66 -9.10 2.06
N ALA A 36 -12.22 -10.29 2.25
CA ALA A 36 -12.58 -11.20 1.17
C ALA A 36 -13.98 -10.89 0.61
N TRP A 37 -14.12 -10.92 -0.72
CA TRP A 37 -15.36 -10.67 -1.45
C TRP A 37 -15.65 -11.82 -2.40
N VAL A 38 -16.90 -12.29 -2.44
CA VAL A 38 -17.33 -13.36 -3.37
C VAL A 38 -18.16 -12.77 -4.50
N TYR A 39 -17.94 -13.27 -5.71
CA TYR A 39 -18.75 -12.89 -6.87
C TYR A 39 -20.13 -13.54 -6.78
N THR A 40 -21.19 -12.72 -6.88
CA THR A 40 -22.59 -13.15 -6.74
C THR A 40 -23.37 -13.10 -8.06
N GLY A 41 -22.68 -12.94 -9.20
CA GLY A 41 -23.30 -12.94 -10.53
C GLY A 41 -23.81 -11.58 -11.03
N GLY A 42 -23.75 -10.53 -10.20
CA GLY A 42 -24.05 -9.15 -10.64
C GLY A 42 -22.96 -8.56 -11.55
N TRP A 43 -23.21 -7.41 -12.17
CA TRP A 43 -22.21 -6.61 -12.88
C TRP A 43 -22.54 -5.12 -12.86
N GLY A 44 -21.51 -4.28 -12.92
CA GLY A 44 -21.62 -2.85 -12.66
C GLY A 44 -21.27 -2.50 -11.20
N GLY A 45 -21.85 -1.41 -10.68
CA GLY A 45 -21.49 -0.82 -9.39
C GLY A 45 -20.48 0.33 -9.53
N ALA A 46 -20.97 1.57 -9.41
CA ALA A 46 -20.24 2.84 -9.31
C ALA A 46 -19.17 3.24 -10.39
N PHE A 47 -19.11 4.56 -10.62
CA PHE A 47 -18.38 5.39 -11.62
C PHE A 47 -18.89 5.46 -13.07
N LEU A 48 -19.52 4.42 -13.64
CA LEU A 48 -20.20 4.53 -14.94
C LEU A 48 -21.72 4.57 -14.78
N LYS A 49 -22.28 5.77 -14.58
CA LYS A 49 -23.71 6.01 -14.75
C LYS A 49 -24.01 6.05 -16.26
N GLY A 50 -24.21 4.91 -16.90
CA GLY A 50 -24.53 4.89 -18.34
C GLY A 50 -24.50 3.53 -19.05
N LEU A 51 -24.00 2.48 -18.40
CA LEU A 51 -24.05 1.12 -18.93
C LEU A 51 -25.18 0.32 -18.26
N GLU A 52 -25.76 -0.65 -18.96
CA GLU A 52 -26.71 -1.60 -18.36
C GLU A 52 -26.06 -2.28 -17.14
N THR A 53 -26.65 -2.04 -15.96
CA THR A 53 -26.21 -2.65 -14.70
C THR A 53 -27.21 -3.71 -14.27
N SER A 54 -26.76 -4.73 -13.55
CA SER A 54 -27.69 -5.68 -12.93
C SER A 54 -28.34 -5.05 -11.70
N ASN A 55 -29.65 -5.20 -11.53
CA ASN A 55 -30.34 -4.80 -10.30
C ASN A 55 -30.18 -5.83 -9.16
N THR A 56 -29.53 -6.96 -9.43
CA THR A 56 -29.35 -8.09 -8.50
C THR A 56 -27.86 -8.43 -8.38
N GLY A 57 -27.45 -8.96 -7.22
CA GLY A 57 -26.08 -9.42 -6.99
C GLY A 57 -25.03 -8.29 -6.97
N ILE A 58 -25.43 -7.04 -6.73
CA ILE A 58 -24.49 -5.94 -6.50
C ILE A 58 -24.58 -5.54 -5.03
N HIS A 59 -23.45 -5.61 -4.33
CA HIS A 59 -23.33 -5.23 -2.93
C HIS A 59 -22.30 -4.12 -2.78
N SER A 60 -22.53 -3.21 -1.83
CA SER A 60 -21.56 -2.17 -1.48
C SER A 60 -20.26 -2.79 -1.01
N MET A 61 -19.16 -2.23 -1.49
CA MET A 61 -17.82 -2.68 -1.17
C MET A 61 -17.00 -1.50 -0.68
N SER A 62 -16.26 -1.71 0.40
CA SER A 62 -15.25 -0.77 0.90
C SER A 62 -13.89 -1.44 0.87
N ASP A 63 -12.85 -0.64 0.65
CA ASP A 63 -11.47 -1.09 0.73
C ASP A 63 -10.62 0.04 1.31
N THR A 64 -9.59 -0.32 2.07
CA THR A 64 -8.62 0.62 2.66
C THR A 64 -7.21 0.15 2.37
N HIS A 65 -6.34 1.08 1.98
CA HIS A 65 -4.94 0.80 1.75
C HIS A 65 -4.06 1.71 2.61
N LYS A 66 -3.05 1.12 3.27
CA LYS A 66 -2.05 1.86 4.06
C LYS A 66 -0.80 2.12 3.22
N TYR A 67 -0.39 3.38 3.17
CA TYR A 67 0.87 3.79 2.57
C TYR A 67 1.93 4.00 3.65
N TYR A 68 3.15 3.56 3.35
CA TYR A 68 4.30 3.72 4.22
C TYR A 68 5.42 4.43 3.47
N ILE A 69 5.98 5.45 4.10
CA ILE A 69 7.21 6.12 3.69
C ILE A 69 8.12 6.20 4.91
N TYR A 70 9.43 6.20 4.67
CA TYR A 70 10.42 6.12 5.72
C TYR A 70 11.28 7.37 5.66
N GLU A 71 11.34 8.12 6.77
CA GLU A 71 12.31 9.19 6.96
C GLU A 71 13.63 8.57 7.41
N ASN A 72 14.75 8.99 6.82
CA ASN A 72 16.08 8.49 7.14
C ASN A 72 17.00 9.67 7.49
N GLN A 73 17.74 9.51 8.57
CA GLN A 73 18.78 10.44 9.01
C GLN A 73 20.05 9.66 9.34
N ARG A 74 21.21 10.29 9.14
CA ARG A 74 22.52 9.76 9.49
C ARG A 74 23.13 10.60 10.61
N TRP A 75 23.71 9.96 11.62
CA TRP A 75 24.43 10.63 12.68
C TRP A 75 25.85 11.00 12.25
N ASN A 76 26.26 12.20 12.59
CA ASN A 76 27.61 12.71 12.42
C ASN A 76 28.15 13.21 13.77
N PRO A 77 29.44 12.93 14.12
CA PRO A 77 30.04 13.39 15.37
C PRO A 77 29.99 14.90 15.60
N LEU A 78 30.00 15.70 14.52
CA LEU A 78 30.06 17.16 14.60
C LEU A 78 28.68 17.83 14.61
N SER A 79 27.71 17.26 13.89
CA SER A 79 26.40 17.90 13.67
C SER A 79 25.22 17.11 14.21
N GLY A 80 25.44 15.93 14.78
CA GLY A 80 24.37 15.00 15.15
C GLY A 80 23.66 14.43 13.92
N TYR A 81 22.37 14.10 14.07
CA TYR A 81 21.57 13.56 12.96
C TYR A 81 21.37 14.60 11.86
N THR A 82 21.61 14.19 10.62
CA THR A 82 21.48 15.00 9.42
C THR A 82 20.77 14.20 8.32
N SER A 83 20.06 14.92 7.47
CA SER A 83 19.42 14.40 6.26
C SER A 83 20.35 14.34 5.06
N THR A 84 21.53 14.95 5.16
CA THR A 84 22.56 14.92 4.14
C THR A 84 23.46 13.72 4.37
N GLY A 85 23.18 12.63 3.63
CA GLY A 85 23.96 11.40 3.67
C GLY A 85 25.13 11.36 2.69
N LEU A 86 25.90 10.29 2.76
CA LEU A 86 26.85 9.87 1.74
C LEU A 86 26.11 9.35 0.49
N PRO A 87 26.77 9.25 -0.67
CA PRO A 87 26.15 8.71 -1.89
C PRO A 87 25.60 7.28 -1.76
N THR A 88 26.10 6.52 -0.79
CA THR A 88 25.67 5.14 -0.48
C THR A 88 24.47 5.08 0.47
N ASP A 89 24.08 6.22 1.06
CA ASP A 89 23.03 6.26 2.07
C ASP A 89 21.64 6.17 1.44
N ARG A 90 20.67 5.80 2.26
CA ARG A 90 19.26 5.85 1.89
C ARG A 90 18.86 7.28 1.58
N HIS A 91 17.88 7.45 0.69
CA HIS A 91 17.26 8.74 0.48
C HIS A 91 16.62 9.23 1.80
N MET A 92 16.73 10.53 2.11
CA MET A 92 16.09 11.17 3.27
C MET A 92 14.62 10.74 3.46
N TRP A 93 13.89 10.61 2.35
CA TRP A 93 12.58 9.98 2.32
C TRP A 93 12.60 8.84 1.30
N SER A 94 12.26 7.64 1.74
CA SER A 94 12.32 6.42 0.92
C SER A 94 11.11 5.52 1.07
N ASP A 95 11.05 4.50 0.22
CA ASP A 95 10.26 3.30 0.51
C ASP A 95 10.95 2.40 1.56
N ALA A 96 10.32 1.26 1.88
CA ALA A 96 10.83 0.31 2.87
C ALA A 96 12.23 -0.23 2.53
N THR A 97 12.60 -0.28 1.25
CA THR A 97 13.91 -0.78 0.82
C THR A 97 15.03 0.24 1.03
N GLY A 98 14.70 1.52 1.17
CA GLY A 98 15.67 2.61 1.20
C GLY A 98 16.20 3.03 -0.17
N ARG A 99 15.92 2.28 -1.24
CA ARG A 99 16.52 2.46 -2.58
C ARG A 99 15.78 3.45 -3.46
N HIS A 100 14.49 3.65 -3.20
CA HIS A 100 13.68 4.54 -4.02
C HIS A 100 13.23 5.74 -3.22
N LYS A 101 13.52 6.93 -3.74
CA LYS A 101 13.02 8.18 -3.18
C LYS A 101 11.50 8.18 -3.17
N ARG A 102 10.92 8.52 -2.03
CA ARG A 102 9.49 8.78 -1.82
C ARG A 102 9.35 10.11 -1.10
N SER A 103 8.17 10.71 -1.08
CA SER A 103 7.88 11.83 -0.19
C SER A 103 6.38 11.90 0.07
N LYS A 104 5.98 12.61 1.12
CA LYS A 104 4.57 12.80 1.48
C LYS A 104 3.80 13.48 0.35
N GLU A 105 4.43 14.47 -0.29
CA GLU A 105 3.85 15.34 -1.33
C GLU A 105 3.73 14.64 -2.68
N HIS A 106 4.61 13.68 -2.97
CA HIS A 106 4.65 12.99 -4.27
C HIS A 106 4.06 11.58 -4.25
N THR A 107 3.55 11.11 -3.11
CA THR A 107 2.90 9.80 -3.02
C THR A 107 1.56 9.85 -3.76
N LYS A 108 1.45 9.04 -4.82
CA LYS A 108 0.24 8.93 -5.65
C LYS A 108 -0.63 7.77 -5.19
N LEU A 109 -1.94 7.99 -5.18
CA LEU A 109 -2.93 6.94 -4.96
C LEU A 109 -2.97 5.97 -6.15
N LEU A 110 -3.47 4.76 -5.92
CA LEU A 110 -3.53 3.69 -6.95
C LEU A 110 -4.35 4.08 -8.18
N SER A 111 -5.37 4.93 -8.01
CA SER A 111 -6.16 5.53 -9.10
C SER A 111 -6.94 6.75 -8.60
N MET A 112 -7.63 7.45 -9.51
CA MET A 112 -8.50 8.59 -9.19
C MET A 112 -9.73 8.24 -8.33
N HIS A 113 -9.98 6.96 -8.09
CA HIS A 113 -11.12 6.47 -7.29
C HIS A 113 -10.77 6.22 -5.82
N TRP A 114 -9.51 6.42 -5.44
CA TRP A 114 -9.06 6.42 -4.07
C TRP A 114 -9.01 7.85 -3.54
N GLN A 115 -9.23 8.01 -2.24
CA GLN A 115 -9.06 9.26 -1.53
C GLN A 115 -8.31 9.03 -0.22
N TRP A 116 -7.54 10.03 0.21
CA TRP A 116 -6.96 10.03 1.54
C TRP A 116 -8.07 10.12 2.59
N ILE A 117 -8.00 9.25 3.59
CA ILE A 117 -8.94 9.23 4.72
C ILE A 117 -8.28 9.66 6.04
N SER A 118 -6.96 9.87 6.02
CA SER A 118 -6.17 10.37 7.14
C SER A 118 -4.96 11.16 6.61
N ASP A 119 -4.43 12.05 7.44
CA ASP A 119 -3.11 12.62 7.23
C ASP A 119 -2.00 11.58 7.47
N TRP A 120 -0.76 11.95 7.15
CA TRP A 120 0.42 11.15 7.49
C TRP A 120 0.63 11.11 9.00
N LEU A 121 0.83 9.91 9.53
CA LEU A 121 1.07 9.65 10.95
C LEU A 121 2.36 8.85 11.13
N VAL A 122 2.98 8.97 12.31
CA VAL A 122 4.13 8.15 12.71
C VAL A 122 3.62 6.79 13.20
N ASP A 123 4.21 5.70 12.72
CA ASP A 123 3.85 4.33 13.11
C ASP A 123 4.65 3.85 14.32
N PHE A 124 4.04 3.95 15.50
CA PHE A 124 4.62 3.47 16.76
C PHE A 124 4.53 1.95 16.96
N SER A 125 3.88 1.22 16.05
CA SER A 125 3.71 -0.23 16.11
C SER A 125 4.71 -0.99 15.21
N THR A 126 5.70 -0.29 14.67
CA THR A 126 6.71 -0.86 13.77
C THR A 126 7.46 -2.03 14.42
N PRO A 127 7.59 -3.20 13.73
CA PRO A 127 8.36 -4.34 14.24
C PRO A 127 9.81 -3.97 14.60
N GLY A 128 10.32 -4.55 15.70
CA GLY A 128 11.61 -4.14 16.29
C GLY A 128 11.49 -2.95 17.24
N GLY A 129 10.30 -2.35 17.33
CA GLY A 129 10.00 -1.21 18.19
C GLY A 129 10.58 0.09 17.67
N VAL A 130 10.07 1.19 18.21
CA VAL A 130 10.54 2.56 17.98
C VAL A 130 10.76 3.24 19.33
N ASP A 131 11.45 4.37 19.34
CA ASP A 131 11.48 5.24 20.50
C ASP A 131 10.20 6.08 20.65
N ARG A 132 10.22 7.06 21.56
CA ARG A 132 9.07 7.93 21.85
C ARG A 132 8.71 8.89 20.71
N GLU A 133 9.62 9.11 19.78
CA GLU A 133 9.44 10.00 18.63
C GLU A 133 9.17 9.21 17.33
N GLY A 134 9.29 7.88 17.37
CA GLY A 134 9.01 7.00 16.24
C GLY A 134 10.25 6.54 15.48
N TRP A 135 11.46 6.81 15.99
CA TRP A 135 12.70 6.43 15.32
C TRP A 135 13.07 4.97 15.60
N GLN A 136 13.61 4.33 14.56
CA GLN A 136 14.36 3.09 14.68
C GLN A 136 15.82 3.37 14.37
N TYR A 137 16.71 2.63 15.04
CA TYR A 137 18.14 2.78 14.96
C TYR A 137 18.79 1.53 14.37
N ALA A 138 19.93 1.72 13.70
CA ALA A 138 20.75 0.67 13.13
C ALA A 138 22.22 1.13 13.09
N VAL A 139 23.14 0.16 13.06
CA VAL A 139 24.59 0.43 12.99
C VAL A 139 25.04 0.88 11.59
N ASP A 140 24.46 0.28 10.53
CA ASP A 140 24.73 0.63 9.14
C ASP A 140 23.57 0.14 8.24
N PHE A 141 23.49 0.58 6.99
CA PHE A 141 22.50 0.10 6.02
C PHE A 141 23.11 -0.93 5.05
N PRO A 142 22.47 -2.09 4.82
CA PRO A 142 21.29 -2.66 5.50
C PRO A 142 21.66 -3.45 6.77
N ALA A 143 21.09 -3.09 7.92
CA ALA A 143 21.20 -3.85 9.16
C ALA A 143 19.82 -4.05 9.83
N SER A 144 19.83 -4.81 10.93
CA SER A 144 18.65 -5.02 11.77
C SER A 144 18.32 -3.76 12.56
N TYR A 145 17.07 -3.32 12.51
CA TYR A 145 16.59 -2.13 13.20
C TYR A 145 16.10 -2.45 14.62
N HIS A 146 16.23 -1.48 15.53
CA HIS A 146 15.71 -1.58 16.89
C HIS A 146 15.28 -0.22 17.46
N GLY A 147 14.31 -0.24 18.37
CA GLY A 147 13.74 0.98 18.97
C GLY A 147 14.59 1.67 20.04
N LYS A 148 15.71 1.07 20.47
CA LYS A 148 16.61 1.68 21.47
C LYS A 148 17.92 2.08 20.80
N LYS A 149 18.26 3.37 20.87
CA LYS A 149 19.55 3.89 20.43
C LYS A 149 20.70 3.24 21.22
N GLN A 150 21.67 2.72 20.50
CA GLN A 150 22.93 2.20 21.00
C GLN A 150 24.07 3.14 20.62
N PHE A 151 25.22 2.99 21.30
CA PHE A 151 26.39 3.82 21.03
C PHE A 151 26.97 3.60 19.62
N THR A 152 26.71 2.44 19.04
CA THR A 152 27.19 2.05 17.69
C THR A 152 26.23 2.44 16.57
N ASP A 153 25.09 3.06 16.87
CA ASP A 153 24.14 3.48 15.84
C ASP A 153 24.57 4.84 15.27
N TYR A 154 24.94 4.82 13.99
CA TYR A 154 25.47 5.97 13.26
C TYR A 154 24.54 6.42 12.14
#